data_AF-A0A5C1QAY3-F1
#
_entry.id   AF-A0A5C1QAY3-F1
#
_cell.length_a   1.000
_cell.length_b   1.000
_cell.length_c   1.000
_cell.angle_alpha   90.00
_cell.angle_beta   90.00
_cell.angle_gamma   90.00
#
_symmetry.space_group_name_H-M   'P 1'
#
loop_
_entity.id
_entity.type
_entity.pdbx_description
1 polymer ?
#
loop_
_entity_poly.entity_id
_entity_poly.type
_entity_poly.pdbx_seq_one_letter_code
_entity_poly.pdbx_strand_id
1 'polypeptide(L)'
;MKRILLLSLISFYLYSGDLSTYNLKIVSSIKKNNQNITTINTINNKQILVKSDKTLTLEQEEIIGRTYNTFYNWPEMDISTSNMEFEDNILSTVINVSNLNYNGVEISQYMPSGIQIYYDTFYEYDFRMFKDTLFMRLKGQYFSKKEFLDELLKAVNDPILYVQIHDPAYLIKQIASLRDENLEQTDKISTLIDNYTNLLKMHNELLNKHSLLKEEVELDKIAQTKLKNGVISLNNKSLFGSLNEFDSTLVDEVISLKEGNPGIKVEDIELTLKEKDIKYSTKVIESIFIIYFNEFPQNE
;
A
#
# COMPACT_ATOMS: atom_id res chain seq x y z
N MET A 1 -24.05 51.78 35.74
CA MET A 1 -23.27 51.44 34.53
C MET A 1 -22.15 52.46 34.36
N LYS A 2 -20.92 52.13 34.76
CA LYS A 2 -19.75 52.99 34.54
C LYS A 2 -19.14 52.65 33.18
N ARG A 3 -19.26 53.57 32.21
CA ARG A 3 -18.47 53.55 30.98
C ARG A 3 -17.07 54.04 31.33
N ILE A 4 -16.10 53.12 31.31
CA ILE A 4 -14.67 53.48 31.37
C ILE A 4 -14.24 53.81 29.94
N LEU A 5 -13.95 55.07 29.70
CA LEU A 5 -13.38 55.59 28.46
C LEU A 5 -11.90 55.20 28.45
N LEU A 6 -11.53 54.24 27.61
CA LEU A 6 -10.13 53.85 27.40
C LEU A 6 -9.47 54.93 26.53
N LEU A 7 -8.77 55.87 27.16
CA LEU A 7 -7.94 56.87 26.45
C LEU A 7 -6.69 56.15 25.90
N SER A 8 -6.66 55.93 24.59
CA SER A 8 -5.40 55.65 23.88
C SER A 8 -4.61 56.95 23.77
N LEU A 9 -3.51 57.09 24.52
CA LEU A 9 -2.54 58.16 24.29
C LEU A 9 -1.85 57.90 22.94
N ILE A 10 -2.11 58.75 21.96
CA ILE A 10 -1.35 58.83 20.70
C ILE A 10 -0.27 59.90 20.92
N SER A 11 0.96 59.45 21.15
CA SER A 11 2.11 60.34 21.29
C SER A 11 2.77 60.55 19.93
N PHE A 12 2.65 61.74 19.34
CA PHE A 12 3.41 62.11 18.15
C PHE A 12 4.82 62.54 18.57
N TYR A 13 5.77 61.60 18.56
CA TYR A 13 7.20 61.94 18.62
C TYR A 13 7.69 62.24 17.20
N LEU A 14 8.19 63.46 16.98
CA LEU A 14 8.97 63.80 15.78
C LEU A 14 10.33 63.08 15.89
N TYR A 15 10.40 61.85 15.41
CA TYR A 15 11.63 61.07 15.31
C TYR A 15 12.42 61.52 14.07
N SER A 16 13.62 62.05 14.28
CA SER A 16 14.62 62.25 13.22
C SER A 16 15.50 61.01 13.06
N GLY A 17 14.86 59.85 12.89
CA GLY A 17 15.52 58.58 12.63
C GLY A 17 16.00 58.47 11.18
N ASP A 18 17.08 57.72 10.96
CA ASP A 18 17.75 57.51 9.66
C ASP A 18 16.90 56.69 8.67
N LEU A 19 15.74 56.16 9.08
CA LEU A 19 14.83 55.40 8.20
C LEU A 19 14.45 56.11 6.89
N SER A 20 14.49 57.45 6.87
CA SER A 20 14.28 58.22 5.63
C SER A 20 15.31 57.90 4.53
N THR A 21 16.55 57.51 4.85
CA THR A 21 17.55 57.11 3.84
C THR A 21 17.19 55.80 3.16
N TYR A 22 16.35 54.99 3.80
CA TYR A 22 15.78 53.76 3.26
C TYR A 22 14.40 53.98 2.62
N ASN A 23 13.96 55.24 2.46
CA ASN A 23 12.61 55.62 2.02
C ASN A 23 11.50 55.02 2.92
N LEU A 24 11.78 54.90 4.21
CA LEU A 24 10.85 54.40 5.21
C LEU A 24 10.40 55.56 6.11
N LYS A 25 9.11 55.57 6.47
CA LYS A 25 8.55 56.58 7.35
C LYS A 25 7.74 55.96 8.48
N ILE A 26 8.08 56.30 9.72
CA ILE A 26 7.26 55.95 10.88
C ILE A 26 5.95 56.73 10.81
N VAL A 27 4.83 56.02 10.82
CA VAL A 27 3.47 56.58 10.77
C VAL A 27 2.88 56.73 12.16
N SER A 28 3.06 55.72 13.00
CA SER A 28 2.54 55.69 14.35
C SER A 28 3.35 54.75 15.23
N SER A 29 3.43 55.05 16.52
CA SER A 29 3.90 54.11 17.53
C SER A 29 2.86 54.04 18.65
N ILE A 30 2.34 52.85 18.92
CA ILE A 30 1.26 52.61 19.88
C ILE A 30 1.73 51.60 20.90
N LYS A 31 1.59 51.92 22.20
CA LYS A 31 1.87 50.96 23.27
C LYS A 31 0.65 50.06 23.50
N LYS A 32 0.80 48.75 23.33
CA LYS A 32 -0.25 47.74 23.55
C LYS A 32 0.34 46.56 24.32
N ASN A 33 -0.31 46.17 25.43
CA ASN A 33 0.09 45.01 26.25
C ASN A 33 1.59 44.99 26.65
N ASN A 34 2.11 46.15 27.08
CA ASN A 34 3.51 46.35 27.46
C ASN A 34 4.55 46.28 26.33
N GLN A 35 4.12 46.12 25.07
CA GLN A 35 4.96 46.23 23.87
C GLN A 35 4.64 47.52 23.11
N ASN A 36 5.63 48.12 22.46
CA ASN A 36 5.44 49.18 21.48
C ASN A 36 5.26 48.55 20.10
N ILE A 37 4.23 48.97 19.40
CA ILE A 37 3.95 48.59 18.02
C ILE A 37 4.16 49.84 17.17
N THR A 38 5.24 49.83 16.38
CA THR A 38 5.57 50.90 15.45
C THR A 38 5.17 50.49 14.04
N THR A 39 4.34 51.30 13.40
CA THR A 39 3.91 51.12 12.01
C THR A 39 4.79 51.98 11.11
N ILE A 40 5.48 51.34 10.19
CA ILE A 40 6.38 51.97 9.21
C ILE A 40 5.74 51.83 7.84
N ASN A 41 5.58 52.94 7.12
CA ASN A 41 5.12 52.94 5.73
C ASN A 41 6.33 52.88 4.80
N THR A 42 6.21 52.06 3.76
CA THR A 42 7.18 51.96 2.67
C THR A 42 6.75 52.82 1.48
N ILE A 43 7.65 53.03 0.53
CA ILE A 43 7.38 53.82 -0.68
C ILE A 43 6.24 53.24 -1.54
N ASN A 44 5.95 51.95 -1.38
CA ASN A 44 4.91 51.22 -2.11
C ASN A 44 3.57 51.17 -1.35
N ASN A 45 3.36 52.04 -0.36
CA ASN A 45 2.20 52.05 0.54
C ASN A 45 1.97 50.72 1.29
N LYS A 46 3.01 49.89 1.42
CA LYS A 46 2.98 48.70 2.27
C LYS A 46 3.35 49.11 3.70
N GLN A 47 2.77 48.41 4.68
CA GLN A 47 3.05 48.66 6.09
C GLN A 47 3.89 47.53 6.66
N ILE A 48 4.93 47.91 7.40
CA ILE A 48 5.73 47.01 8.24
C ILE A 48 5.34 47.29 9.68
N LEU A 49 4.95 46.24 10.39
CA LEU A 49 4.66 46.31 11.82
C LEU A 49 5.89 45.85 12.59
N VAL A 50 6.42 46.73 13.43
CA VAL A 50 7.59 46.45 14.26
C VAL A 50 7.15 46.41 15.72
N LYS A 51 7.41 45.29 16.40
CA LYS A 51 7.16 45.12 17.83
C LYS A 51 8.48 45.24 18.60
N SER A 52 8.47 45.97 19.70
CA SER A 52 9.63 46.12 20.58
C SER A 52 9.21 46.45 22.01
N ASP A 53 9.99 46.10 23.01
CA ASP A 53 9.67 46.40 24.42
C ASP A 53 9.82 47.88 24.77
N LYS A 54 10.71 48.57 24.05
CA LYS A 54 11.03 50.00 24.21
C LYS A 54 10.85 50.72 22.89
N THR A 55 10.99 52.04 22.88
CA THR A 55 10.99 52.77 21.60
C THR A 55 12.23 52.38 20.81
N LEU A 56 12.10 52.37 19.48
CA LEU A 56 13.18 51.93 18.60
C LEU A 56 14.45 52.78 18.80
N THR A 57 15.60 52.10 18.92
CA THR A 57 16.92 52.74 18.94
C THR A 57 17.39 53.02 17.51
N LEU A 58 18.39 53.91 17.36
CA LEU A 58 19.00 54.19 16.05
C LEU A 58 19.59 52.92 15.41
N GLU A 59 20.15 52.03 16.21
CA GLU A 59 20.69 50.74 15.74
C GLU A 59 19.58 49.83 15.20
N GLN A 60 18.45 49.73 15.91
CA GLN A 60 17.28 48.97 15.44
C GLN A 60 16.71 49.58 14.16
N GLU A 61 16.67 50.92 14.04
CA GLU A 61 16.27 51.60 12.81
C GLU A 61 17.20 51.26 11.63
N GLU A 62 18.51 51.23 11.84
CA GLU A 62 19.47 50.80 10.82
C GLU A 62 19.25 49.34 10.41
N ILE A 63 19.03 48.44 11.37
CA ILE A 63 18.73 47.03 11.11
C ILE A 63 17.44 46.88 10.28
N ILE A 64 16.39 47.64 10.60
CA ILE A 64 15.14 47.66 9.81
C ILE A 64 15.42 48.11 8.37
N GLY A 65 16.16 49.21 8.20
CA GLY A 65 16.50 49.75 6.88
C GLY A 65 17.29 48.77 6.03
N ARG A 66 18.33 48.15 6.60
CA ARG A 66 19.13 47.12 5.92
C ARG A 66 18.30 45.89 5.55
N THR A 67 17.40 45.47 6.45
CA THR A 67 16.51 44.32 6.21
C THR A 67 15.53 44.64 5.08
N TYR A 68 14.96 45.85 5.07
CA TYR A 68 14.09 46.32 3.99
C TYR A 68 14.79 46.26 2.63
N ASN A 69 15.98 46.87 2.53
CA ASN A 69 16.75 46.85 1.30
C ASN A 69 17.14 45.44 0.86
N THR A 70 17.43 44.55 1.81
CA THR A 70 17.88 43.19 1.53
C THR A 70 16.76 42.30 1.01
N PHE A 71 15.55 42.37 1.57
CA PHE A 71 14.50 41.39 1.28
C PHE A 71 13.23 41.95 0.63
N TYR A 72 12.99 43.27 0.63
CA TYR A 72 11.67 43.82 0.27
C TYR A 72 11.61 44.41 -1.14
N ASN A 73 12.76 44.49 -1.83
CA ASN A 73 12.89 45.10 -3.14
C ASN A 73 13.26 44.09 -4.24
N TRP A 74 12.88 42.82 -4.09
CA TRP A 74 13.17 41.78 -5.08
C TRP A 74 12.14 41.83 -6.21
N PRO A 75 12.55 41.93 -7.49
CA PRO A 75 11.61 41.90 -8.62
C PRO A 75 10.92 40.54 -8.77
N GLU A 76 11.52 39.47 -8.25
CA GLU A 76 10.98 38.11 -8.27
C GLU A 76 9.87 37.90 -7.23
N MET A 77 9.72 38.81 -6.25
CA MET A 77 8.95 38.57 -5.03
C MET A 77 7.96 39.69 -4.69
N ASP A 78 6.69 39.33 -4.53
CA ASP A 78 5.68 40.19 -3.94
C ASP A 78 5.40 39.79 -2.49
N ILE A 79 5.64 40.72 -1.57
CA ILE A 79 5.34 40.54 -0.14
C ILE A 79 3.90 40.95 0.14
N SER A 80 3.14 40.07 0.80
CA SER A 80 1.76 40.32 1.26
C SER A 80 1.74 41.05 2.60
N THR A 81 2.45 40.52 3.60
CA THR A 81 2.58 41.12 4.93
C THR A 81 3.96 40.85 5.49
N SER A 82 4.44 41.75 6.35
CA SER A 82 5.61 41.49 7.16
C SER A 82 5.41 41.98 8.59
N ASN A 83 5.90 41.16 9.53
CA ASN A 83 6.01 41.53 10.92
C ASN A 83 7.47 41.42 11.34
N MET A 84 7.94 42.42 12.06
CA MET A 84 9.26 42.48 12.68
C MET A 84 9.09 42.54 14.19
N GLU A 85 9.97 41.88 14.91
CA GLU A 85 10.02 41.86 16.36
C GLU A 85 11.46 41.99 16.80
N PHE A 86 11.69 42.88 17.77
CA PHE A 86 12.98 43.07 18.39
C PHE A 86 12.95 42.58 19.83
N GLU A 87 13.91 41.70 20.15
CA GLU A 87 14.33 41.40 21.51
C GLU A 87 15.77 41.92 21.65
N ASP A 88 15.93 42.98 22.46
CA ASP A 88 17.14 43.81 22.45
C ASP A 88 17.53 44.24 21.02
N ASN A 89 18.71 43.86 20.52
CA ASN A 89 19.17 44.19 19.15
C ASN A 89 19.01 43.02 18.15
N ILE A 90 18.36 41.93 18.57
CA ILE A 90 18.10 40.79 17.72
C ILE A 90 16.76 41.00 17.02
N LEU A 91 16.78 41.05 15.69
CA LEU A 91 15.58 41.11 14.87
C LEU A 91 15.11 39.70 14.53
N SER A 92 13.82 39.45 14.71
CA SER A 92 13.08 38.34 14.12
C SER A 92 12.02 38.91 13.17
N THR A 93 11.96 38.45 11.93
CA THR A 93 10.94 38.87 10.98
C THR A 93 10.34 37.69 10.23
N VAL A 94 9.02 37.75 10.04
CA VAL A 94 8.29 36.81 9.19
C VAL A 94 7.77 37.57 7.98
N ILE A 95 8.26 37.19 6.81
CA ILE A 95 7.91 37.77 5.52
C ILE A 95 6.94 36.82 4.82
N ASN A 96 5.66 37.18 4.76
CA ASN A 96 4.67 36.44 3.99
C ASN A 96 4.71 36.90 2.54
N VAL A 97 4.81 35.94 1.64
CA VAL A 97 5.04 36.17 0.21
C VAL A 97 3.78 35.76 -0.55
N SER A 98 3.18 36.68 -1.32
CA SER A 98 2.03 36.38 -2.19
C SER A 98 2.44 35.83 -3.54
N ASN A 99 3.63 36.18 -4.02
CA ASN A 99 4.18 35.68 -5.27
C ASN A 99 5.70 35.61 -5.15
N LEU A 100 6.28 34.50 -5.59
CA LEU A 100 7.72 34.35 -5.75
C LEU A 100 7.94 33.50 -6.98
N ASN A 101 8.40 34.12 -8.07
CA ASN A 101 8.65 33.41 -9.31
C ASN A 101 10.13 33.53 -9.70
N TYR A 102 10.81 32.40 -9.78
CA TYR A 102 12.23 32.33 -10.06
C TYR A 102 12.52 31.20 -11.04
N ASN A 103 13.26 31.50 -12.12
CA ASN A 103 13.55 30.57 -13.20
C ASN A 103 12.30 29.85 -13.77
N GLY A 104 11.17 30.55 -13.84
CA GLY A 104 9.90 30.02 -14.37
C GLY A 104 9.12 29.13 -13.40
N VAL A 105 9.58 29.00 -12.15
CA VAL A 105 8.90 28.23 -11.11
C VAL A 105 8.25 29.18 -10.11
N GLU A 106 6.95 29.02 -9.89
CA GLU A 106 6.22 29.71 -8.82
C GLU A 106 6.47 29.00 -7.48
N ILE A 107 7.36 29.55 -6.66
CA ILE A 107 7.83 28.95 -5.41
C ILE A 107 6.87 29.25 -4.25
N SER A 108 6.17 30.39 -4.29
CA SER A 108 5.33 30.86 -3.18
C SER A 108 4.24 29.87 -2.73
N GLN A 109 3.69 29.08 -3.65
CA GLN A 109 2.70 28.03 -3.36
C GLN A 109 3.19 26.96 -2.38
N TYR A 110 4.52 26.79 -2.27
CA TYR A 110 5.14 25.80 -1.39
C TYR A 110 5.56 26.40 -0.03
N MET A 111 5.29 27.69 0.25
CA MET A 111 5.75 28.40 1.47
C MET A 111 4.59 28.98 2.31
N PRO A 112 3.72 28.15 2.90
CA PRO A 112 2.49 28.62 3.55
C PRO A 112 2.72 29.47 4.82
N SER A 113 3.86 29.31 5.50
CA SER A 113 4.17 30.00 6.75
C SER A 113 4.99 31.29 6.59
N GLY A 114 5.29 31.68 5.35
CA GLY A 114 6.23 32.76 5.06
C GLY A 114 7.69 32.40 5.34
N ILE A 115 8.57 33.35 5.07
CA ILE A 115 10.02 33.25 5.24
C ILE A 115 10.37 33.89 6.58
N GLN A 116 10.86 33.09 7.52
CA GLN A 116 11.34 33.58 8.80
C GLN A 116 12.84 33.89 8.69
N ILE A 117 13.19 35.13 9.01
CA ILE A 117 14.55 35.67 8.99
C ILE A 117 14.91 36.17 10.39
N TYR A 118 16.14 35.91 10.81
CA TYR A 118 16.72 36.44 12.03
C TYR A 118 17.94 37.28 11.70
N TYR A 119 18.18 38.32 12.48
CA TYR A 119 19.40 39.11 12.41
C TYR A 119 19.93 39.40 13.81
N ASP A 120 21.16 38.97 14.05
CA ASP A 120 21.99 39.34 15.20
C ASP A 120 23.28 39.97 14.65
N THR A 121 24.19 39.13 14.13
CA THR A 121 25.41 39.59 13.43
C THR A 121 25.26 39.47 11.91
N PHE A 122 24.59 38.42 11.44
CA PHE A 122 24.31 38.15 10.03
C PHE A 122 22.88 37.64 9.90
N TYR A 123 22.35 37.65 8.67
CA TYR A 123 21.02 37.14 8.40
C TYR A 123 21.00 35.61 8.38
N GLU A 124 20.09 35.02 9.13
CA GLU A 124 19.76 33.59 9.09
C GLU A 124 18.31 33.41 8.67
N TYR A 125 17.99 32.30 8.02
CA TYR A 125 16.63 31.91 7.70
C TYR A 125 16.32 30.54 8.31
N ASP A 126 15.07 30.33 8.73
CA ASP A 126 14.57 29.05 9.22
C ASP A 126 13.07 28.95 9.00
N PHE A 127 12.66 28.33 7.90
CA PHE A 127 11.24 28.19 7.56
C PHE A 127 10.98 26.86 6.88
N ARG A 128 9.71 26.64 6.57
CA ARG A 128 9.20 25.34 6.13
C ARG A 128 8.56 25.49 4.77
N MET A 129 8.89 24.53 3.90
CA MET A 129 8.27 24.35 2.60
C MET A 129 7.49 23.04 2.57
N PHE A 130 6.41 23.03 1.81
CA PHE A 130 5.56 21.86 1.61
C PHE A 130 5.31 21.64 0.13
N LYS A 131 5.67 20.47 -0.38
CA LYS A 131 5.40 20.06 -1.76
C LYS A 131 4.91 18.62 -1.76
N ASP A 132 3.77 18.40 -2.42
CA ASP A 132 3.05 17.11 -2.44
C ASP A 132 2.66 16.64 -1.03
N THR A 133 3.44 15.73 -0.44
CA THR A 133 3.31 15.26 0.94
C THR A 133 4.59 15.46 1.77
N LEU A 134 5.61 16.05 1.15
CA LEU A 134 6.93 16.22 1.74
C LEU A 134 7.04 17.56 2.43
N PHE A 135 7.63 17.49 3.61
CA PHE A 135 7.90 18.64 4.44
C PHE A 135 9.39 18.88 4.47
N MET A 136 9.80 20.09 4.11
CA MET A 136 11.20 20.49 4.00
C MET A 136 11.44 21.66 4.95
N ARG A 137 12.44 21.54 5.82
CA ARG A 137 12.92 22.66 6.63
C ARG A 137 14.14 23.26 5.94
N LEU A 138 14.02 24.53 5.55
CA LEU A 138 15.12 25.28 4.98
C LEU A 138 15.70 26.15 6.08
N LYS A 139 16.95 25.86 6.45
CA LYS A 139 17.66 26.59 7.49
C LYS A 139 19.09 26.89 7.05
N GLY A 140 19.53 28.13 7.22
CA GLY A 140 20.91 28.50 6.93
C GLY A 140 21.19 29.99 7.08
N GLN A 141 22.42 30.37 6.80
CA GLN A 141 22.84 31.76 6.69
C GLN A 141 22.48 32.31 5.31
N TYR A 142 21.97 33.54 5.26
CA TYR A 142 21.77 34.27 4.01
C TYR A 142 23.07 34.98 3.60
N PHE A 143 23.58 34.64 2.42
CA PHE A 143 24.76 35.26 1.82
C PHE A 143 24.39 36.19 0.66
N SER A 144 23.53 35.73 -0.25
CA SER A 144 23.07 36.51 -1.39
C SER A 144 21.67 36.09 -1.85
N LYS A 145 20.99 37.00 -2.53
CA LYS A 145 19.67 36.75 -3.14
C LYS A 145 19.70 35.52 -4.05
N LYS A 146 20.72 35.43 -4.91
CA LYS A 146 20.84 34.33 -5.87
C LYS A 146 20.99 32.98 -5.17
N GLU A 147 21.89 32.87 -4.20
CA GLU A 147 22.10 31.62 -3.48
C GLU A 147 20.85 31.18 -2.71
N PHE A 148 20.16 32.14 -2.08
CA PHE A 148 18.89 31.86 -1.41
C PHE A 148 17.82 31.34 -2.39
N LEU A 149 17.61 32.01 -3.52
CA LEU A 149 16.63 31.60 -4.52
C LEU A 149 17.00 30.27 -5.19
N ASP A 150 18.29 30.02 -5.45
CA ASP A 150 18.77 28.74 -5.97
C ASP A 150 18.52 27.61 -4.96
N GLU A 151 18.69 27.87 -3.66
CA GLU A 151 18.41 26.91 -2.60
C GLU A 151 16.92 26.55 -2.51
N LEU A 152 16.03 27.56 -2.57
CA LEU A 152 14.58 27.33 -2.69
C LEU A 152 14.25 26.45 -3.90
N LEU A 153 14.87 26.75 -5.04
CA LEU A 153 14.60 26.05 -6.29
C LEU A 153 15.07 24.60 -6.24
N LYS A 154 16.21 24.28 -5.59
CA LYS A 154 16.65 22.90 -5.36
C LYS A 154 15.62 22.11 -4.56
N ALA A 155 15.13 22.68 -3.45
CA ALA A 155 14.11 22.04 -2.62
C ALA A 155 12.81 21.77 -3.40
N VAL A 156 12.42 22.67 -4.30
CA VAL A 156 11.24 22.47 -5.15
C VAL A 156 11.49 21.44 -6.26
N ASN A 157 12.65 21.48 -6.92
CA ASN A 157 12.92 20.62 -8.09
C ASN A 157 13.10 19.15 -7.71
N ASP A 158 13.78 18.87 -6.59
CA ASP A 158 13.96 17.50 -6.08
C ASP A 158 13.72 17.44 -4.57
N PRO A 159 12.45 17.45 -4.14
CA PRO A 159 12.10 17.50 -2.72
C PRO A 159 12.52 16.21 -1.99
N ILE A 160 12.58 15.06 -2.69
CA ILE A 160 13.01 13.79 -2.09
C ILE A 160 14.48 13.85 -1.74
N LEU A 161 15.33 14.21 -2.71
CA LEU A 161 16.77 14.33 -2.48
C LEU A 161 17.08 15.39 -1.42
N TYR A 162 16.35 16.51 -1.44
CA TYR A 162 16.51 17.56 -0.44
C TYR A 162 16.28 17.05 0.98
N VAL A 163 15.16 16.35 1.20
CA VAL A 163 14.84 15.76 2.50
C VAL A 163 15.88 14.70 2.90
N GLN A 164 16.36 13.87 1.98
CA GLN A 164 17.39 12.85 2.27
C GLN A 164 18.70 13.46 2.78
N ILE A 165 19.11 14.60 2.23
CA ILE A 165 20.36 15.28 2.60
C ILE A 165 20.19 16.05 3.92
N HIS A 166 19.04 16.68 4.13
CA HIS A 166 18.85 17.69 5.18
C HIS A 166 17.97 17.25 6.36
N ASP A 167 17.25 16.12 6.27
CA ASP A 167 16.36 15.63 7.33
C ASP A 167 16.63 14.15 7.72
N PRO A 168 17.44 13.92 8.77
CA PRO A 168 17.67 12.59 9.32
C PRO A 168 16.41 11.94 9.91
N ALA A 169 15.45 12.74 10.42
CA ALA A 169 14.25 12.22 11.06
C ALA A 169 13.27 11.62 10.04
N TYR A 170 13.21 12.20 8.82
CA TYR A 170 12.47 11.59 7.71
C TYR A 170 12.99 10.20 7.36
N LEU A 171 14.32 10.04 7.24
CA LEU A 171 14.95 8.75 6.98
C LEU A 171 14.62 7.73 8.08
N ILE A 172 14.70 8.14 9.35
CA ILE A 172 14.35 7.29 10.50
C ILE A 172 12.88 6.85 10.43
N LYS A 173 11.96 7.76 10.10
CA LYS A 173 10.53 7.45 9.98
C LYS A 173 10.26 6.46 8.85
N GLN A 174 10.90 6.62 7.69
CA GLN A 174 10.77 5.68 6.58
C GLN A 174 11.34 4.30 6.93
N ILE A 175 12.50 4.25 7.61
CA ILE A 175 13.08 2.99 8.09
C ILE A 175 12.15 2.29 9.09
N ALA A 176 11.53 3.05 9.99
CA ALA A 176 10.56 2.50 10.95
C ALA A 176 9.34 1.93 10.24
N SER A 177 8.76 2.65 9.27
CA SER A 177 7.62 2.16 8.47
C SER A 177 7.96 0.87 7.73
N LEU A 178 9.10 0.83 7.03
CA LEU A 178 9.57 -0.35 6.30
C LEU A 178 9.82 -1.55 7.22
N ARG A 179 10.32 -1.31 8.43
CA ARG A 179 10.50 -2.37 9.43
C ARG A 179 9.15 -2.94 9.86
N ASP A 180 8.18 -2.09 10.14
CA ASP A 180 6.86 -2.52 10.62
C ASP A 180 6.10 -3.30 9.52
N GLU A 181 6.20 -2.87 8.26
CA GLU A 181 5.69 -3.63 7.09
C GLU A 181 6.37 -5.00 6.93
N ASN A 182 7.69 -5.08 7.13
CA ASN A 182 8.42 -6.36 7.08
C ASN A 182 8.01 -7.32 8.21
N LEU A 183 7.73 -6.80 9.40
CA LEU A 183 7.21 -7.61 10.51
C LEU A 183 5.84 -8.20 10.16
N GLU A 184 4.93 -7.39 9.62
CA GLU A 184 3.60 -7.86 9.19
C GLU A 184 3.70 -8.94 8.09
N GLN A 185 4.61 -8.78 7.13
CA GLN A 185 4.86 -9.79 6.10
C GLN A 185 5.41 -11.10 6.68
N THR A 186 6.30 -11.00 7.68
CA THR A 186 6.86 -12.17 8.37
C THR A 186 5.77 -12.96 9.08
N ASP A 187 4.85 -12.28 9.76
CA ASP A 187 3.71 -12.92 10.44
C ASP A 187 2.76 -13.61 9.44
N LYS A 188 2.48 -12.95 8.30
CA LYS A 188 1.69 -13.54 7.20
C LYS A 188 2.35 -14.80 6.63
N ILE A 189 3.67 -14.77 6.41
CA ILE A 189 4.43 -15.93 5.93
C ILE A 189 4.39 -17.07 6.95
N SER A 190 4.57 -16.79 8.24
CA SER A 190 4.47 -17.81 9.29
C SER A 190 3.10 -18.50 9.26
N THR A 191 2.02 -17.72 9.16
CA THR A 191 0.65 -18.25 9.07
C THR A 191 0.44 -19.12 7.83
N LEU A 192 1.00 -18.72 6.68
CA LEU A 192 0.95 -19.50 5.44
C LEU A 192 1.72 -20.82 5.55
N ILE A 193 2.87 -20.83 6.22
CA ILE A 193 3.67 -22.04 6.47
C ILE A 193 2.89 -23.03 7.33
N ASP A 194 2.23 -22.55 8.39
CA ASP A 194 1.41 -23.39 9.27
C ASP A 194 0.24 -24.00 8.51
N ASN A 195 -0.46 -23.20 7.69
CA ASN A 195 -1.55 -23.67 6.84
C ASN A 195 -1.08 -24.73 5.82
N TYR A 196 0.06 -24.50 5.18
CA TYR A 196 0.63 -25.45 4.22
C TYR A 196 1.02 -26.77 4.91
N THR A 197 1.61 -26.69 6.10
CA THR A 197 1.99 -27.86 6.90
C THR A 197 0.78 -28.70 7.27
N ASN A 198 -0.32 -28.06 7.69
CA ASN A 198 -1.58 -28.73 7.98
C ASN A 198 -2.19 -29.37 6.73
N LEU A 199 -2.18 -28.68 5.59
CA LEU A 199 -2.69 -29.19 4.33
C LEU A 199 -1.88 -30.42 3.86
N LEU A 200 -0.55 -30.38 3.99
CA LEU A 200 0.32 -31.50 3.66
C LEU A 200 0.00 -32.74 4.50
N LYS A 201 -0.25 -32.55 5.81
CA LYS A 201 -0.66 -33.62 6.71
C LYS A 201 -1.98 -34.25 6.25
N MET A 202 -3.00 -33.44 5.96
CA MET A 202 -4.29 -33.92 5.47
C MET A 202 -4.17 -34.66 4.13
N HIS A 203 -3.32 -34.16 3.23
CA HIS A 203 -3.07 -34.82 1.95
C HIS A 203 -2.46 -36.22 2.11
N ASN A 204 -1.49 -36.37 3.01
CA ASN A 204 -0.87 -37.65 3.30
C ASN A 204 -1.87 -38.64 3.96
N GLU A 205 -2.71 -38.15 4.87
CA GLU A 205 -3.79 -38.96 5.46
C GLU A 205 -4.78 -39.45 4.39
N LEU A 206 -5.14 -38.58 3.44
CA LEU A 206 -6.04 -38.94 2.34
C LEU A 206 -5.40 -39.95 1.38
N LEU A 207 -4.11 -39.79 1.05
CA LEU A 207 -3.36 -40.74 0.22
C LEU A 207 -3.34 -42.14 0.86
N ASN A 208 -3.07 -42.22 2.16
CA ASN A 208 -3.08 -43.48 2.89
C ASN A 208 -4.47 -44.13 2.85
N LYS A 209 -5.53 -43.34 3.12
CA LYS A 209 -6.91 -43.84 3.05
C LYS A 209 -7.27 -44.33 1.65
N HIS A 210 -6.89 -43.60 0.61
CA HIS A 210 -7.12 -43.99 -0.77
C HIS A 210 -6.41 -45.31 -1.12
N SER A 211 -5.18 -45.50 -0.64
CA SER A 211 -4.44 -46.76 -0.84
C SER A 211 -5.16 -47.95 -0.21
N LEU A 212 -5.65 -47.79 1.03
CA LEU A 212 -6.40 -48.85 1.74
C LEU A 212 -7.72 -49.18 1.03
N LEU A 213 -8.50 -48.17 0.65
CA LEU A 213 -9.75 -48.38 -0.09
C LEU A 213 -9.49 -49.08 -1.43
N LYS A 214 -8.39 -48.77 -2.11
CA LYS A 214 -8.04 -49.43 -3.37
C LYS A 214 -7.79 -50.92 -3.17
N GLU A 215 -7.09 -51.30 -2.09
CA GLU A 215 -6.85 -52.70 -1.74
C GLU A 215 -8.16 -53.43 -1.39
N GLU A 216 -9.02 -52.80 -0.58
CA GLU A 216 -10.34 -53.35 -0.21
C GLU A 216 -11.21 -53.61 -1.45
N VAL A 217 -11.27 -52.66 -2.39
CA VAL A 217 -12.02 -52.80 -3.65
C VAL A 217 -11.51 -53.97 -4.49
N GLU A 218 -10.19 -54.19 -4.56
CA GLU A 218 -9.64 -55.32 -5.30
C GLU A 218 -9.98 -56.66 -4.63
N LEU A 219 -9.94 -56.73 -3.30
CA LEU A 219 -10.36 -57.93 -2.57
C LEU A 219 -11.86 -58.23 -2.78
N ASP A 220 -12.70 -57.20 -2.73
CA ASP A 220 -14.14 -57.34 -2.97
C ASP A 220 -14.44 -57.80 -4.40
N LYS A 221 -13.72 -57.30 -5.40
CA LYS A 221 -13.83 -57.79 -6.78
C LYS A 221 -13.48 -59.27 -6.87
N ILE A 222 -12.40 -59.71 -6.22
CA ILE A 222 -12.00 -61.13 -6.21
C ILE A 222 -13.08 -61.98 -5.54
N ALA A 223 -13.62 -61.53 -4.40
CA ALA A 223 -14.69 -62.22 -3.70
C ALA A 223 -15.97 -62.31 -4.55
N GLN A 224 -16.35 -61.21 -5.21
CA GLN A 224 -17.49 -61.16 -6.10
C GLN A 224 -17.32 -62.12 -7.30
N THR A 225 -16.16 -62.14 -7.94
CA THR A 225 -15.87 -63.08 -9.04
C THR A 225 -15.99 -64.53 -8.58
N LYS A 226 -15.45 -64.87 -7.40
CA LYS A 226 -15.60 -66.22 -6.81
C LYS A 226 -17.07 -66.58 -6.57
N LEU A 227 -17.86 -65.64 -6.04
CA LEU A 227 -19.29 -65.84 -5.82
C LEU A 227 -20.04 -66.07 -7.14
N LYS A 228 -19.81 -65.22 -8.14
CA LYS A 228 -20.41 -65.35 -9.48
C LYS A 228 -20.10 -66.71 -10.11
N ASN A 229 -18.83 -67.12 -10.08
CA ASN A 229 -18.39 -68.41 -10.60
C ASN A 229 -18.99 -69.60 -9.82
N GLY A 230 -19.12 -69.45 -8.50
CA GLY A 230 -19.77 -70.45 -7.64
C GLY A 230 -21.25 -70.63 -7.99
N VAL A 231 -21.98 -69.53 -8.25
CA VAL A 231 -23.40 -69.59 -8.66
C VAL A 231 -23.54 -70.23 -10.05
N ILE A 232 -22.67 -69.89 -11.01
CA ILE A 232 -22.64 -70.55 -12.34
C ILE A 232 -22.42 -72.06 -12.18
N SER A 233 -21.44 -72.46 -11.36
CA SER A 233 -21.12 -73.87 -11.11
C SER A 233 -22.29 -74.62 -10.48
N LEU A 234 -23.00 -74.01 -9.51
CA LEU A 234 -24.17 -74.60 -8.86
C LEU A 234 -25.36 -74.77 -9.82
N ASN A 235 -25.50 -73.89 -10.80
CA ASN A 235 -26.51 -74.00 -11.85
C ASN A 235 -26.13 -75.02 -12.94
N ASN A 236 -24.84 -75.31 -13.10
CA ASN A 236 -24.31 -76.30 -14.04
C ASN A 236 -24.29 -77.73 -13.46
N LYS A 237 -25.44 -78.21 -12.96
CA LYS A 237 -25.60 -79.58 -12.45
C LYS A 237 -25.98 -80.56 -13.56
N SER A 238 -25.40 -81.75 -13.51
CA SER A 238 -25.81 -82.90 -14.32
C SER A 238 -27.16 -83.46 -13.87
N LEU A 239 -27.84 -84.19 -14.76
CA LEU A 239 -29.14 -84.84 -14.51
C LEU A 239 -29.14 -85.80 -13.32
N PHE A 240 -27.97 -86.26 -12.89
CA PHE A 240 -27.78 -87.14 -11.72
C PHE A 240 -27.23 -86.42 -10.47
N GLY A 241 -27.24 -85.08 -10.45
CA GLY A 241 -26.90 -84.28 -9.27
C GLY A 241 -25.41 -83.99 -9.05
N SER A 242 -24.52 -84.54 -9.90
CA SER A 242 -23.10 -84.18 -9.87
C SER A 242 -22.86 -82.79 -10.49
N LEU A 243 -21.98 -82.00 -9.87
CA LEU A 243 -21.53 -80.73 -10.44
C LEU A 243 -20.61 -81.02 -11.64
N ASN A 244 -20.85 -80.34 -12.76
CA ASN A 244 -19.94 -80.37 -13.90
C ASN A 244 -18.71 -79.50 -13.61
N GLU A 245 -17.58 -79.81 -14.25
CA GLU A 245 -16.35 -79.02 -14.09
C GLU A 245 -16.57 -77.56 -14.54
N PHE A 246 -16.08 -76.62 -13.76
CA PHE A 246 -16.15 -75.20 -14.06
C PHE A 246 -15.03 -74.82 -15.04
N ASP A 247 -15.39 -74.41 -16.26
CA ASP A 247 -14.46 -73.88 -17.24
C ASP A 247 -14.43 -72.35 -17.18
N SER A 248 -13.37 -71.80 -16.58
CA SER A 248 -13.17 -70.35 -16.51
C SER A 248 -12.96 -69.72 -17.89
N THR A 249 -12.38 -70.47 -18.83
CA THR A 249 -12.08 -69.99 -20.20
C THR A 249 -13.37 -69.68 -20.95
N LEU A 250 -14.38 -70.54 -20.78
CA LEU A 250 -15.71 -70.33 -21.33
C LEU A 250 -16.36 -69.05 -20.77
N VAL A 251 -16.25 -68.84 -19.46
CA VAL A 251 -16.84 -67.65 -18.80
C VAL A 251 -16.18 -66.37 -19.30
N ASP A 252 -14.85 -66.32 -19.32
CA ASP A 252 -14.08 -65.15 -19.76
C ASP A 252 -14.36 -64.81 -21.24
N GLU A 253 -14.47 -65.83 -22.10
CA GLU A 253 -14.78 -65.63 -23.52
C GLU A 253 -16.20 -65.10 -23.74
N VAL A 254 -17.20 -65.65 -23.04
CA VAL A 254 -18.60 -65.16 -23.13
C VAL A 254 -18.71 -63.72 -22.64
N ILE A 255 -18.02 -63.36 -21.55
CA ILE A 255 -17.98 -61.99 -21.04
C ILE A 255 -17.35 -61.05 -22.08
N SER A 256 -16.19 -61.42 -22.63
CA SER A 256 -15.48 -60.64 -23.64
C SER A 256 -16.33 -60.38 -24.89
N LEU A 257 -17.03 -61.41 -25.39
CA LEU A 257 -17.95 -61.28 -26.53
C LEU A 257 -19.10 -60.31 -26.24
N LYS A 258 -19.67 -60.37 -25.02
CA LYS A 258 -20.77 -59.51 -24.60
C LYS A 258 -20.34 -58.07 -24.31
N GLU A 259 -19.16 -57.85 -23.74
CA GLU A 259 -18.59 -56.52 -23.54
C GLU A 259 -18.24 -55.84 -24.88
N GLY A 260 -17.69 -56.61 -25.83
CA GLY A 260 -17.40 -56.13 -27.18
C GLY A 260 -18.65 -55.88 -28.04
N ASN A 261 -19.74 -56.62 -27.79
CA ASN A 261 -21.03 -56.43 -28.45
C ASN A 261 -22.18 -56.62 -27.45
N PRO A 262 -22.62 -55.54 -26.74
CA PRO A 262 -23.68 -55.65 -25.73
C PRO A 262 -25.03 -56.19 -26.24
N GLY A 263 -25.28 -56.12 -27.55
CA GLY A 263 -26.50 -56.64 -28.18
C GLY A 263 -26.44 -58.10 -28.61
N ILE A 264 -25.30 -58.78 -28.46
CA ILE A 264 -25.14 -60.18 -28.88
C ILE A 264 -26.08 -61.10 -28.08
N LYS A 265 -26.71 -62.05 -28.77
CA LYS A 265 -27.61 -63.04 -28.17
C LYS A 265 -26.87 -64.34 -27.85
N VAL A 266 -27.50 -65.19 -27.05
CA VAL A 266 -26.95 -66.49 -26.64
C VAL A 266 -26.62 -67.34 -27.87
N GLU A 267 -27.50 -67.38 -28.87
CA GLU A 267 -27.32 -68.19 -30.08
C GLU A 267 -26.10 -67.76 -30.90
N ASP A 268 -25.85 -66.45 -30.98
CA ASP A 268 -24.70 -65.89 -31.71
C ASP A 268 -23.37 -66.19 -30.99
N ILE A 269 -23.39 -66.21 -29.65
CA ILE A 269 -22.25 -66.62 -28.83
C ILE A 269 -21.97 -68.11 -29.00
N GLU A 270 -22.99 -68.95 -29.00
CA GLU A 270 -22.84 -70.40 -29.21
C GLU A 270 -22.20 -70.74 -30.56
N LEU A 271 -22.57 -70.01 -31.62
CA LEU A 271 -21.94 -70.13 -32.94
C LEU A 271 -20.46 -69.74 -32.87
N THR A 272 -20.16 -68.61 -32.25
CA THR A 272 -18.79 -68.10 -32.12
C THR A 272 -17.90 -69.05 -31.31
N LEU A 273 -18.41 -69.61 -30.21
CA LEU A 273 -17.68 -70.58 -29.38
C LEU A 273 -17.43 -71.90 -30.12
N LYS A 274 -18.42 -72.34 -30.93
CA LYS A 274 -18.29 -73.53 -31.77
C LYS A 274 -17.23 -73.36 -32.85
N GLU A 275 -17.14 -72.19 -33.47
CA GLU A 275 -16.08 -71.86 -34.44
C GLU A 275 -14.69 -71.87 -33.81
N LYS A 276 -14.59 -71.54 -32.52
CA LYS A 276 -13.34 -71.56 -31.73
C LYS A 276 -13.02 -72.93 -31.10
N ASP A 277 -13.83 -73.96 -31.36
CA ASP A 277 -13.72 -75.31 -30.76
C ASP A 277 -13.73 -75.30 -29.21
N ILE A 278 -14.42 -74.33 -28.60
CA ILE A 278 -14.60 -74.24 -27.15
C ILE A 278 -15.86 -75.03 -26.78
N LYS A 279 -15.74 -75.98 -25.84
CA LYS A 279 -16.89 -76.74 -25.33
C LYS A 279 -17.77 -75.84 -24.46
N TYR A 280 -19.07 -75.87 -24.68
CA TYR A 280 -20.02 -75.05 -23.92
C TYR A 280 -21.30 -75.79 -23.55
N SER A 281 -22.08 -75.16 -22.67
CA SER A 281 -23.45 -75.54 -22.30
C SER A 281 -24.31 -74.29 -22.36
N THR A 282 -25.43 -74.34 -23.08
CA THR A 282 -26.39 -73.22 -23.20
C THR A 282 -26.79 -72.67 -21.84
N LYS A 283 -27.07 -73.55 -20.87
CA LYS A 283 -27.41 -73.16 -19.48
C LYS A 283 -26.30 -72.38 -18.77
N VAL A 284 -25.05 -72.66 -19.09
CA VAL A 284 -23.89 -71.93 -18.54
C VAL A 284 -23.81 -70.54 -19.17
N ILE A 285 -24.01 -70.43 -20.48
CA ILE A 285 -24.03 -69.14 -21.19
C ILE A 285 -25.19 -68.27 -20.67
N GLU A 286 -26.40 -68.83 -20.53
CA GLU A 286 -27.55 -68.14 -19.92
C GLU A 286 -27.28 -67.71 -18.48
N SER A 287 -26.63 -68.56 -17.68
CA SER A 287 -26.26 -68.21 -16.30
C SER A 287 -25.26 -67.04 -16.28
N ILE A 288 -24.33 -66.97 -17.22
CA ILE A 288 -23.40 -65.85 -17.36
C ILE A 288 -24.17 -64.56 -17.70
N PHE A 289 -25.14 -64.60 -18.62
CA PHE A 289 -26.01 -63.47 -18.97
C PHE A 289 -26.76 -62.93 -17.75
N ILE A 290 -27.33 -63.81 -16.94
CA ILE A 290 -28.05 -63.44 -15.72
C ILE A 290 -27.10 -62.82 -14.69
N ILE A 291 -25.95 -63.46 -14.43
CA ILE A 291 -25.10 -63.15 -13.28
C ILE A 291 -24.15 -61.96 -13.54
N TYR A 292 -23.67 -61.81 -14.77
CA TYR A 292 -22.74 -60.73 -15.14
C TYR A 292 -23.44 -59.54 -15.75
N PHE A 293 -24.54 -59.75 -16.47
CA PHE A 293 -25.21 -58.71 -17.26
C PHE A 293 -26.64 -58.41 -16.80
N ASN A 294 -27.16 -59.15 -15.82
CA ASN A 294 -28.54 -59.02 -15.33
C ASN A 294 -29.58 -59.18 -16.46
N GLU A 295 -29.28 -60.04 -17.43
CA GLU A 295 -30.14 -60.36 -18.57
C GLU A 295 -30.80 -61.73 -18.37
N PHE A 296 -32.13 -61.75 -18.30
CA PHE A 296 -32.89 -62.98 -18.09
C PHE A 296 -33.43 -63.50 -19.42
N PRO A 297 -33.41 -64.83 -19.66
CA PRO A 297 -34.02 -65.40 -20.84
C PRO A 297 -35.51 -65.03 -20.91
N GLN A 298 -35.95 -64.59 -22.09
CA GLN A 298 -37.36 -64.31 -22.36
C GLN A 298 -38.07 -65.68 -22.41
N ASN A 299 -38.94 -65.97 -21.45
CA ASN A 299 -39.74 -67.20 -21.49
C ASN A 299 -40.70 -67.13 -22.69
N GLU A 300 -40.55 -68.05 -23.65
CA GLU A 300 -41.65 -68.55 -24.49
C GLU A 300 -42.07 -69.95 -24.00
#